data_AF-A0A1V5MIP7-F1
#
_entry.id   AF-A0A1V5MIP7-F1
#
_cell.length_a   1.000
_cell.length_b   1.000
_cell.length_c   1.000
_cell.angle_alpha   90.00
_cell.angle_beta   90.00
_cell.angle_gamma   90.00
#
_symmetry.space_group_name_H-M   'P 1'
#
loop_
_entity.id
_entity.type
_entity.pdbx_description
1 polymer ?
#
loop_
_entity_poly.entity_id
_entity_poly.type
_entity_poly.pdbx_seq_one_letter_code
_entity_poly.pdbx_strand_id
1 'polypeptide(L)'
;MLVQVTGGTYLDEATNQRVALSGTLRAALTNVTGTVSVAVTPLTELAVLQAGLPLTGDRINRGNATVNSLFGLNITGTMPSDVTQPDLLTATQSELDYGLFLAALSQLSQQTGRSIPELLAQISADLSDNATLDATGGQLLTALETYLINANNQTGIGSTDQSGLKNPIKYFTENPVLVPATEISDIWKAKALVSEFRETVLTLNNYTGIGAPGILDTPARRLTAEINQELVPELSAALDRLAWVVQWAMLLPGPGNYVFTDYPPYTLQINYGDTGAIDFTISQDSVVLDSGLLTVEGEAAPIPGLSTLPAGGLVQASFQTPNGRLTINGGYQFTIALDASITLAVNGIIAAPGLDVDLSAAAGRGVTLYLSPTADQTSVLPTRLIFNGRAESRTTLMDGYLDVMLVENTSTDSGETQVLYLPSSFNLNGSFTELNGGRSTGTVFTGTSAGTWSNAAAFNTLLPVSATNYPIFDATFNGQVAAEDRPTVTAFLRARETAASLIRFDANYRRRNTDGREVFLSGSGTLNYETRILLGTFTNQDGLEAEINLDLTQPLLAGSINAAGGEKLADISLVGAIPTVTYLDGYSEPILPGLGIPIQ
;
A
#
# COMPACT_ATOMS: atom_id res chain seq x y z
N MET A 1 -9.53 15.36 34.43
CA MET A 1 -9.82 16.72 33.92
C MET A 1 -11.31 16.82 33.65
N LEU A 2 -11.96 17.91 34.11
CA LEU A 2 -13.33 18.25 33.75
C LEU A 2 -13.29 19.59 33.02
N VAL A 3 -13.86 19.62 31.82
CA VAL A 3 -14.05 20.85 31.03
C VAL A 3 -15.54 21.13 30.96
N GLN A 4 -15.93 22.39 31.13
CA GLN A 4 -17.34 22.78 31.16
C GLN A 4 -17.56 24.09 30.40
N VAL A 5 -18.68 24.16 29.69
CA VAL A 5 -19.18 25.34 29.00
C VAL A 5 -20.54 25.67 29.58
N THR A 6 -20.66 26.84 30.21
CA THR A 6 -21.87 27.26 30.96
C THR A 6 -22.67 28.36 30.25
N GLY A 7 -22.33 28.68 29.00
CA GLY A 7 -22.99 29.73 28.21
C GLY A 7 -22.38 29.89 26.81
N GLY A 8 -22.85 30.89 26.06
CA GLY A 8 -22.43 31.13 24.67
C GLY A 8 -23.51 30.77 23.65
N THR A 9 -23.12 30.61 22.40
CA THR A 9 -23.99 30.13 21.32
C THR A 9 -23.36 28.96 20.61
N TYR A 10 -24.17 28.02 20.13
CA TYR A 10 -23.77 26.92 19.27
C TYR A 10 -24.52 27.01 17.94
N LEU A 11 -23.99 26.35 16.90
CA LEU A 11 -24.70 26.18 15.64
C LEU A 11 -25.67 25.00 15.79
N ASP A 12 -26.97 25.25 15.64
CA ASP A 12 -27.97 24.20 15.52
C ASP A 12 -27.93 23.67 14.07
N GLU A 13 -27.46 22.45 13.89
CA GLU A 13 -27.26 21.84 12.57
C GLU A 13 -28.59 21.60 11.83
N ALA A 14 -29.68 21.38 12.55
CA ALA A 14 -31.01 21.14 11.98
C ALA A 14 -31.60 22.41 11.36
N THR A 15 -31.35 23.58 11.96
CA THR A 15 -31.88 24.87 11.49
C THR A 15 -30.85 25.78 10.82
N ASN A 16 -29.57 25.45 10.95
CA ASN A 16 -28.43 26.28 10.55
C ASN A 16 -28.44 27.68 11.23
N GLN A 17 -28.95 27.75 12.47
CA GLN A 17 -29.03 28.99 13.24
C GLN A 17 -28.14 28.93 14.48
N ARG A 18 -27.63 30.09 14.91
CA ARG A 18 -26.93 30.20 16.19
C ARG A 18 -27.93 30.28 17.34
N VAL A 19 -27.92 29.28 18.21
CA VAL A 19 -28.83 29.18 19.36
C VAL A 19 -28.04 29.39 20.65
N ALA A 20 -28.64 30.08 21.61
CA ALA A 20 -28.04 30.26 22.92
C ALA A 20 -27.99 28.93 23.68
N LEU A 21 -26.86 28.64 24.30
CA LEU A 21 -26.74 27.46 25.16
C LEU A 21 -27.55 27.69 26.44
N SER A 22 -28.65 26.95 26.62
CA SER A 22 -29.57 27.09 27.75
C SER A 22 -29.17 26.31 29.01
N GLY A 23 -28.04 25.59 28.97
CA GLY A 23 -27.55 24.75 30.07
C GLY A 23 -26.02 24.64 30.11
N THR A 24 -25.51 23.71 30.92
CA THR A 24 -24.08 23.40 30.98
C THR A 24 -23.81 22.14 30.17
N LEU A 25 -22.79 22.19 29.30
CA LEU A 25 -22.22 21.00 28.66
C LEU A 25 -20.83 20.74 29.25
N ARG A 26 -20.53 19.47 29.49
CA ARG A 26 -19.29 19.03 30.12
C ARG A 26 -18.61 17.96 29.28
N ALA A 27 -17.31 17.82 29.49
CA ALA A 27 -16.52 16.68 29.05
C ALA A 27 -15.56 16.29 30.17
N ALA A 28 -15.44 14.99 30.45
CA ALA A 28 -14.58 14.47 31.51
C ALA A 28 -13.58 13.45 30.94
N LEU A 29 -12.30 13.65 31.25
CA LEU A 29 -11.20 12.76 30.88
C LEU A 29 -10.42 12.35 32.12
N THR A 30 -9.89 11.12 32.12
CA THR A 30 -8.97 10.63 33.15
C THR A 30 -7.53 10.68 32.66
N ASN A 31 -6.56 10.65 33.57
CA ASN A 31 -5.12 10.48 33.28
C ASN A 31 -4.55 11.41 32.19
N VAL A 32 -5.04 12.65 32.11
CA VAL A 32 -4.62 13.62 31.10
C VAL A 32 -3.19 14.06 31.35
N THR A 33 -2.32 13.89 30.35
CA THR A 33 -0.93 14.39 30.32
C THR A 33 -0.68 15.16 29.03
N GLY A 34 0.07 16.28 29.11
CA GLY A 34 0.40 17.09 27.94
C GLY A 34 -0.77 17.94 27.42
N THR A 35 -0.68 18.36 26.15
CA THR A 35 -1.74 19.10 25.45
C THR A 35 -2.78 18.12 24.93
N VAL A 36 -4.04 18.32 25.32
CA VAL A 36 -5.18 17.53 24.83
C VAL A 36 -6.21 18.42 24.17
N SER A 37 -6.83 17.92 23.11
CA SER A 37 -7.98 18.54 22.47
C SER A 37 -9.23 17.73 22.85
N VAL A 38 -10.27 18.40 23.32
CA VAL A 38 -11.54 17.76 23.71
C VAL A 38 -12.71 18.56 23.17
N ALA A 39 -13.66 17.88 22.53
CA ALA A 39 -14.92 18.48 22.14
C ALA A 39 -15.86 18.53 23.36
N VAL A 40 -16.48 19.67 23.64
CA VAL A 40 -17.55 19.78 24.64
C VAL A 40 -18.87 19.78 23.90
N THR A 41 -19.51 18.61 23.84
CA THR A 41 -20.70 18.35 23.03
C THR A 41 -21.83 17.74 23.87
N PRO A 42 -23.05 17.66 23.31
CA PRO A 42 -24.13 16.88 23.92
C PRO A 42 -23.74 15.43 24.26
N LEU A 43 -22.90 14.78 23.45
CA LEU A 43 -22.45 13.41 23.70
C LEU A 43 -21.49 13.32 24.89
N THR A 44 -20.52 14.23 24.99
CA THR A 44 -19.62 14.25 26.15
C THR A 44 -20.37 14.63 27.44
N GLU A 45 -21.41 15.46 27.33
CA GLU A 45 -22.29 15.76 28.46
C GLU A 45 -23.09 14.53 28.89
N LEU A 46 -23.66 13.79 27.95
CA LEU A 46 -24.33 12.52 28.26
C LEU A 46 -23.40 11.55 28.99
N ALA A 47 -22.13 11.48 28.59
CA ALA A 47 -21.14 10.64 29.26
C ALA A 47 -20.87 11.08 30.71
N VAL A 48 -20.88 12.39 30.98
CA VAL A 48 -20.79 12.93 32.34
C VAL A 48 -22.04 12.62 33.16
N LEU A 49 -23.23 12.68 32.56
CA LEU A 49 -24.48 12.27 33.21
C LEU A 49 -24.45 10.77 33.58
N GLN A 50 -23.98 9.92 32.67
CA GLN A 50 -23.82 8.48 32.87
C GLN A 50 -22.76 8.16 33.94
N ALA A 51 -21.68 8.93 34.02
CA ALA A 51 -20.67 8.75 35.07
C ALA A 51 -21.27 8.98 36.48
N GLY A 52 -22.22 9.92 36.60
CA GLY A 52 -22.88 10.25 37.85
C GLY A 52 -21.95 10.88 38.90
N LEU A 53 -22.53 11.44 39.96
CA LEU A 53 -21.77 12.07 41.04
C LEU A 53 -21.52 11.09 42.22
N PRO A 54 -20.35 11.18 42.90
CA PRO A 54 -19.17 11.98 42.53
C PRO A 54 -18.45 11.44 41.27
N LEU A 55 -17.80 12.34 40.52
CA LEU A 55 -16.96 11.98 39.37
C LEU A 55 -15.64 11.36 39.84
N THR A 56 -15.52 10.04 39.73
CA THR A 56 -14.27 9.29 39.97
C THR A 56 -13.69 8.82 38.64
N GLY A 57 -12.41 8.46 38.60
CA GLY A 57 -11.76 7.98 37.38
C GLY A 57 -12.52 6.82 36.72
N ASP A 58 -12.89 5.81 37.50
CA ASP A 58 -13.64 4.64 37.01
C ASP A 58 -15.03 4.99 36.50
N ARG A 59 -15.68 5.98 37.10
CA ARG A 59 -17.01 6.44 36.69
C ARG A 59 -16.94 7.25 35.40
N ILE A 60 -15.96 8.13 35.27
CA ILE A 60 -15.70 8.88 34.04
C ILE A 60 -15.42 7.91 32.89
N ASN A 61 -14.52 6.94 33.11
CA ASN A 61 -14.17 5.94 32.11
C ASN A 61 -15.39 5.10 31.71
N ARG A 62 -16.23 4.69 32.67
CA ARG A 62 -17.49 3.99 32.38
C ARG A 62 -18.48 4.86 31.61
N GLY A 63 -18.73 6.09 32.03
CA GLY A 63 -19.67 6.99 31.34
C GLY A 63 -19.25 7.24 29.88
N ASN A 64 -17.96 7.48 29.66
CA ASN A 64 -17.41 7.62 28.30
C ASN A 64 -17.56 6.31 27.51
N ALA A 65 -17.25 5.16 28.11
CA ALA A 65 -17.42 3.87 27.45
C ALA A 65 -18.89 3.57 27.11
N THR A 66 -19.84 3.84 28.02
CA THR A 66 -21.28 3.66 27.77
C THR A 66 -21.72 4.43 26.54
N VAL A 67 -21.44 5.74 26.50
CA VAL A 67 -21.84 6.60 25.39
C VAL A 67 -21.12 6.25 24.10
N ASN A 68 -19.83 5.94 24.17
CA ASN A 68 -19.10 5.44 23.01
C ASN A 68 -19.78 4.16 22.46
N SER A 69 -20.32 3.30 23.34
CA SER A 69 -20.79 1.95 22.95
C SER A 69 -22.09 2.09 22.20
N LEU A 70 -22.93 2.92 22.80
CA LEU A 70 -24.24 3.29 22.34
C LEU A 70 -24.23 3.83 20.92
N PHE A 71 -23.17 4.55 20.56
CA PHE A 71 -23.10 5.26 19.29
C PHE A 71 -21.97 4.77 18.36
N GLY A 72 -21.18 3.78 18.78
CA GLY A 72 -20.10 3.22 17.97
C GLY A 72 -18.98 4.20 17.64
N LEU A 73 -18.72 5.19 18.51
CA LEU A 73 -17.80 6.30 18.23
C LEU A 73 -16.97 6.69 19.46
N ASN A 74 -15.78 7.24 19.26
CA ASN A 74 -14.91 7.69 20.36
C ASN A 74 -15.13 9.19 20.65
N ILE A 75 -16.06 9.53 21.56
CA ILE A 75 -16.44 10.92 21.87
C ILE A 75 -15.30 11.77 22.45
N THR A 76 -14.27 11.12 23.00
CA THR A 76 -13.14 11.79 23.66
C THR A 76 -11.91 11.94 22.77
N GLY A 77 -11.80 11.15 21.70
CA GLY A 77 -10.65 11.15 20.79
C GLY A 77 -10.96 11.63 19.37
N THR A 78 -12.25 11.73 19.01
CA THR A 78 -12.71 12.20 17.70
C THR A 78 -13.29 13.60 17.83
N MET A 79 -12.94 14.51 16.91
CA MET A 79 -13.59 15.81 16.80
C MET A 79 -14.80 15.71 15.88
N PRO A 80 -15.94 16.34 16.19
CA PRO A 80 -17.08 16.31 15.27
C PRO A 80 -16.80 17.19 14.04
N SER A 81 -17.18 16.71 12.86
CA SER A 81 -17.24 17.53 11.65
C SER A 81 -18.51 18.39 11.64
N ASP A 82 -18.41 19.60 11.11
CA ASP A 82 -19.59 20.45 10.84
C ASP A 82 -20.31 19.94 9.60
N VAL A 83 -21.34 19.11 9.81
CA VAL A 83 -22.14 18.48 8.76
C VAL A 83 -22.97 19.46 7.92
N THR A 84 -22.95 20.75 8.27
CA THR A 84 -23.61 21.83 7.50
C THR A 84 -22.72 22.47 6.44
N GLN A 85 -21.42 22.13 6.41
CA GLN A 85 -20.48 22.69 5.43
C GLN A 85 -20.31 21.77 4.22
N PRO A 86 -20.18 22.34 3.00
CA PRO A 86 -19.94 21.54 1.79
C PRO A 86 -18.52 20.94 1.71
N ASP A 87 -17.54 21.50 2.45
CA ASP A 87 -16.14 21.12 2.38
C ASP A 87 -15.81 19.99 3.39
N LEU A 88 -16.40 18.81 3.19
CA LEU A 88 -16.24 17.63 4.06
C LEU A 88 -15.33 16.53 3.46
N LEU A 89 -14.64 16.83 2.35
CA LEU A 89 -13.85 15.85 1.59
C LEU A 89 -12.69 15.21 2.38
N THR A 90 -12.22 15.85 3.44
CA THR A 90 -11.14 15.36 4.31
C THR A 90 -11.63 14.77 5.63
N ALA A 91 -12.94 14.83 5.91
CA ALA A 91 -13.50 14.28 7.14
C ALA A 91 -13.53 12.75 7.09
N THR A 92 -13.05 12.11 8.15
CA THR A 92 -13.19 10.68 8.34
C THR A 92 -14.65 10.31 8.63
N GLN A 93 -15.03 9.05 8.37
CA GLN A 93 -16.38 8.58 8.65
C GLN A 93 -16.77 8.76 10.13
N SER A 94 -15.84 8.57 11.06
CA SER A 94 -16.12 8.76 12.50
C SER A 94 -16.37 10.22 12.86
N GLU A 95 -15.72 11.18 12.20
CA GLU A 95 -15.98 12.61 12.41
C GLU A 95 -17.32 13.03 11.81
N LEU A 96 -17.69 12.46 10.65
CA LEU A 96 -19.00 12.62 10.02
C LEU A 96 -20.11 12.00 10.86
N ASP A 97 -19.96 10.75 11.33
CA ASP A 97 -20.94 10.08 12.19
C ASP A 97 -21.13 10.82 13.52
N TYR A 98 -20.05 11.36 14.10
CA TYR A 98 -20.17 12.23 15.27
C TYR A 98 -20.99 13.48 14.94
N GLY A 99 -20.65 14.21 13.88
CA GLY A 99 -21.41 15.40 13.47
C GLY A 99 -22.88 15.10 13.14
N LEU A 100 -23.16 14.01 12.43
CA LEU A 100 -24.53 13.55 12.12
C LEU A 100 -25.31 13.22 13.38
N PHE A 101 -24.65 12.67 14.41
CA PHE A 101 -25.30 12.40 15.68
C PHE A 101 -25.70 13.70 16.40
N LEU A 102 -24.81 14.70 16.42
CA LEU A 102 -25.12 16.00 17.00
C LEU A 102 -26.30 16.65 16.27
N ALA A 103 -26.31 16.57 14.95
CA ALA A 103 -27.40 17.06 14.14
C ALA A 103 -28.71 16.30 14.36
N ALA A 104 -28.67 14.98 14.58
CA ALA A 104 -29.85 14.19 14.94
C ALA A 104 -30.44 14.63 16.30
N LEU A 105 -29.60 14.93 17.30
CA LEU A 105 -30.07 15.51 18.57
C LEU A 105 -30.70 16.88 18.37
N SER A 106 -30.12 17.71 17.49
CA SER A 106 -30.69 19.01 17.16
C SER A 106 -32.03 18.87 16.44
N GLN A 107 -32.14 17.93 15.50
CA GLN A 107 -33.38 17.61 14.81
C GLN A 107 -34.47 17.08 15.76
N LEU A 108 -34.09 16.27 16.75
CA LEU A 108 -34.99 15.78 17.80
C LEU A 108 -35.47 16.92 18.70
N SER A 109 -34.59 17.87 19.03
CA SER A 109 -34.95 19.09 19.76
C SER A 109 -36.01 19.89 19.03
N GLN A 110 -35.85 20.09 17.71
CA GLN A 110 -36.84 20.77 16.87
C GLN A 110 -38.19 20.01 16.80
N GLN A 111 -38.15 18.68 16.68
CA GLN A 111 -39.36 17.86 16.57
C GLN A 111 -40.17 17.80 17.89
N THR A 112 -39.48 17.83 19.03
CA THR A 112 -40.11 17.68 20.36
C THR A 112 -40.36 19.01 21.07
N GLY A 113 -39.74 20.10 20.62
CA GLY A 113 -39.75 21.39 21.31
C GLY A 113 -39.01 21.39 22.65
N ARG A 114 -38.21 20.35 22.92
CA ARG A 114 -37.41 20.20 24.15
C ARG A 114 -36.00 20.73 23.93
N SER A 115 -35.41 21.31 24.96
CA SER A 115 -34.01 21.73 24.92
C SER A 115 -33.05 20.54 24.92
N ILE A 116 -31.84 20.74 24.41
CA ILE A 116 -30.79 19.70 24.41
C ILE A 116 -30.55 19.12 25.82
N PRO A 117 -30.39 19.93 26.90
CA PRO A 117 -30.23 19.37 28.25
C PRO A 117 -31.39 18.47 28.70
N GLU A 118 -32.64 18.80 28.34
CA GLU A 118 -33.81 17.99 28.68
C GLU A 118 -33.80 16.65 27.92
N LEU A 119 -33.41 16.66 26.64
CA LEU A 119 -33.25 15.44 25.85
C LEU A 119 -32.14 14.55 26.40
N LEU A 120 -30.99 15.12 26.76
CA LEU A 120 -29.88 14.36 27.35
C LEU A 120 -30.27 13.76 28.71
N ALA A 121 -31.05 14.48 29.52
CA ALA A 121 -31.57 13.94 30.77
C ALA A 121 -32.54 12.76 30.54
N GLN A 122 -33.38 12.82 29.49
CA GLN A 122 -34.28 11.71 29.13
C GLN A 122 -33.51 10.48 28.63
N ILE A 123 -32.58 10.67 27.69
CA ILE A 123 -31.72 9.59 27.20
C ILE A 123 -30.91 8.99 28.36
N SER A 124 -30.40 9.83 29.26
CA SER A 124 -29.66 9.35 30.43
C SER A 124 -30.53 8.54 31.39
N ALA A 125 -31.81 8.92 31.56
CA ALA A 125 -32.75 8.21 32.41
C ALA A 125 -33.14 6.86 31.82
N ASP A 126 -33.40 6.82 30.51
CA ASP A 126 -33.64 5.60 29.71
C ASP A 126 -32.46 4.61 29.89
N LEU A 127 -31.24 5.06 29.64
CA LEU A 127 -30.04 4.24 29.87
C LEU A 127 -29.85 3.79 31.33
N SER A 128 -30.40 4.51 32.31
CA SER A 128 -30.20 4.18 33.72
C SER A 128 -31.18 3.13 34.23
N ASP A 129 -32.27 2.84 33.53
CA ASP A 129 -33.32 1.94 34.04
C ASP A 129 -33.01 0.46 33.76
N ASN A 130 -32.64 0.12 32.53
CA ASN A 130 -32.39 -1.23 32.04
C ASN A 130 -31.19 -1.29 31.09
N ALA A 131 -30.42 -0.19 30.99
CA ALA A 131 -29.31 -0.02 30.06
C ALA A 131 -29.70 -0.06 28.57
N THR A 132 -30.96 0.09 28.19
CA THR A 132 -31.41 0.16 26.79
C THR A 132 -31.78 1.59 26.40
N LEU A 133 -32.14 1.77 25.12
CA LEU A 133 -32.81 2.95 24.58
C LEU A 133 -34.24 2.62 24.15
N ASP A 134 -34.95 1.76 24.88
CA ASP A 134 -36.28 1.31 24.46
C ASP A 134 -37.32 2.45 24.44
N ALA A 135 -37.14 3.52 25.23
CA ALA A 135 -38.03 4.67 25.23
C ALA A 135 -37.59 5.79 24.28
N THR A 136 -36.29 6.03 24.11
CA THR A 136 -35.75 7.19 23.38
C THR A 136 -35.11 6.84 22.04
N GLY A 137 -34.66 5.60 21.82
CA GLY A 137 -33.89 5.20 20.63
C GLY A 137 -34.69 5.29 19.33
N GLY A 138 -35.98 4.93 19.36
CA GLY A 138 -36.86 5.07 18.19
C GLY A 138 -37.03 6.52 17.75
N GLN A 139 -37.17 7.45 18.71
CA GLN A 139 -37.30 8.88 18.43
C GLN A 139 -36.01 9.45 17.85
N LEU A 140 -34.87 9.03 18.39
CA LEU A 140 -33.56 9.42 17.91
C LEU A 140 -33.30 8.93 16.47
N LEU A 141 -33.69 7.70 16.16
CA LEU A 141 -33.57 7.15 14.81
C LEU A 141 -34.44 7.93 13.80
N THR A 142 -35.69 8.24 14.15
CA THR A 142 -36.56 9.07 13.31
C THR A 142 -35.99 10.48 13.10
N ALA A 143 -35.40 11.07 14.13
CA ALA A 143 -34.74 12.36 14.02
C ALA A 143 -33.52 12.31 13.08
N LEU A 144 -32.71 11.27 13.18
CA LEU A 144 -31.59 11.04 12.24
C LEU A 144 -32.09 10.90 10.80
N GLU A 145 -33.10 10.06 10.55
CA GLU A 145 -33.69 9.89 9.21
C GLU A 145 -34.22 11.21 8.63
N THR A 146 -34.84 12.04 9.48
CA THR A 146 -35.32 13.36 9.08
C THR A 146 -34.16 14.30 8.75
N TYR A 147 -33.09 14.26 9.54
CA TYR A 147 -31.93 15.11 9.29
C TYR A 147 -31.16 14.73 8.02
N LEU A 148 -31.05 13.44 7.70
CA LEU A 148 -30.28 12.99 6.53
C LEU A 148 -30.83 13.50 5.20
N ILE A 149 -32.14 13.80 5.13
CA ILE A 149 -32.77 14.43 3.97
C ILE A 149 -32.95 15.96 4.10
N ASN A 150 -32.46 16.55 5.21
CA ASN A 150 -32.50 17.98 5.43
C ASN A 150 -31.54 18.69 4.48
N ALA A 151 -31.94 19.83 3.91
CA ALA A 151 -31.10 20.63 3.00
C ALA A 151 -29.81 21.13 3.68
N ASN A 152 -29.78 21.20 5.00
CA ASN A 152 -28.59 21.56 5.77
C ASN A 152 -27.58 20.42 5.87
N ASN A 153 -27.94 19.17 5.58
CA ASN A 153 -26.99 18.06 5.54
C ASN A 153 -26.14 18.14 4.27
N GLN A 154 -24.86 18.44 4.43
CA GLN A 154 -23.88 18.56 3.33
C GLN A 154 -22.91 17.36 3.26
N THR A 155 -23.14 16.31 4.04
CA THR A 155 -22.23 15.13 4.12
C THR A 155 -22.26 14.23 2.89
N GLY A 156 -23.29 14.33 2.05
CA GLY A 156 -23.57 13.37 0.98
C GLY A 156 -24.20 12.05 1.45
N ILE A 157 -24.37 11.85 2.76
CA ILE A 157 -25.05 10.69 3.36
C ILE A 157 -26.55 11.00 3.38
N GLY A 158 -27.32 10.34 2.52
CA GLY A 158 -28.76 10.61 2.34
C GLY A 158 -29.69 9.61 3.01
N SER A 159 -29.16 8.52 3.58
CA SER A 159 -29.97 7.50 4.26
C SER A 159 -29.23 6.87 5.43
N THR A 160 -30.00 6.29 6.35
CA THR A 160 -29.48 5.65 7.56
C THR A 160 -28.60 4.43 7.24
N ASP A 161 -28.80 3.77 6.10
CA ASP A 161 -27.99 2.63 5.65
C ASP A 161 -26.58 3.05 5.19
N GLN A 162 -26.38 4.33 4.88
CA GLN A 162 -25.08 4.91 4.53
C GLN A 162 -24.34 5.48 5.75
N SER A 163 -24.97 5.49 6.92
CA SER A 163 -24.40 5.99 8.18
C SER A 163 -23.98 4.85 9.10
N GLY A 164 -22.98 5.08 9.96
CA GLY A 164 -22.61 4.14 11.02
C GLY A 164 -23.62 4.05 12.19
N LEU A 165 -24.70 4.84 12.16
CA LEU A 165 -25.52 5.16 13.34
C LEU A 165 -26.83 4.36 13.46
N LYS A 166 -27.41 3.88 12.34
CA LYS A 166 -28.72 3.19 12.32
C LYS A 166 -28.73 1.96 13.21
N ASN A 167 -27.77 1.07 12.96
CA ASN A 167 -27.69 -0.24 13.57
C ASN A 167 -27.41 -0.17 15.06
N PRO A 168 -26.45 0.64 15.58
CA PRO A 168 -26.27 0.75 17.02
C PRO A 168 -27.51 1.31 17.73
N ILE A 169 -28.12 2.39 17.22
CA ILE A 169 -29.34 2.95 17.85
C ILE A 169 -30.45 1.89 17.88
N LYS A 170 -30.71 1.21 16.77
CA LYS A 170 -31.71 0.15 16.72
C LYS A 170 -31.38 -1.02 17.64
N TYR A 171 -30.13 -1.46 17.67
CA TYR A 171 -29.72 -2.56 18.53
C TYR A 171 -29.99 -2.26 19.99
N PHE A 172 -29.62 -1.07 20.46
CA PHE A 172 -29.80 -0.69 21.85
C PHE A 172 -31.25 -0.39 22.23
N THR A 173 -32.19 -0.29 21.27
CA THR A 173 -33.63 -0.28 21.59
C THR A 173 -34.13 -1.65 22.07
N GLU A 174 -33.43 -2.74 21.73
CA GLU A 174 -33.85 -4.11 22.02
C GLU A 174 -32.88 -4.83 22.97
N ASN A 175 -31.68 -4.27 23.19
CA ASN A 175 -30.59 -4.92 23.90
C ASN A 175 -29.88 -3.95 24.86
N PRO A 176 -29.46 -4.41 26.05
CA PRO A 176 -28.77 -3.55 27.00
C PRO A 176 -27.37 -3.18 26.51
N VAL A 177 -26.97 -1.94 26.77
CA VAL A 177 -25.59 -1.47 26.67
C VAL A 177 -24.76 -2.23 27.69
N LEU A 178 -23.94 -3.15 27.20
CA LEU A 178 -22.98 -3.88 28.02
C LEU A 178 -21.82 -2.95 28.37
N VAL A 179 -21.95 -2.26 29.51
CA VAL A 179 -20.87 -1.41 30.04
C VAL A 179 -19.74 -2.31 30.57
N PRO A 180 -18.48 -2.11 30.15
CA PRO A 180 -17.40 -2.98 30.55
C PRO A 180 -17.12 -2.94 32.07
N ALA A 181 -16.90 -4.11 32.66
CA ALA A 181 -16.43 -4.23 34.04
C ALA A 181 -14.91 -4.01 34.10
N THR A 182 -14.47 -2.79 34.42
CA THR A 182 -13.07 -2.39 34.76
C THR A 182 -11.93 -2.70 33.76
N GLU A 183 -12.16 -3.57 32.79
CA GLU A 183 -11.37 -3.82 31.58
C GLU A 183 -12.24 -3.37 30.41
N ILE A 184 -11.64 -2.75 29.39
CA ILE A 184 -12.34 -2.45 28.13
C ILE A 184 -12.89 -3.80 27.63
N SER A 185 -14.20 -3.91 27.36
CA SER A 185 -14.80 -5.20 26.99
C SER A 185 -14.16 -5.69 25.69
N ASP A 186 -14.12 -7.00 25.48
CA ASP A 186 -13.48 -7.54 24.28
C ASP A 186 -14.21 -7.08 23.00
N ILE A 187 -15.53 -6.85 23.07
CA ILE A 187 -16.31 -6.23 21.98
C ILE A 187 -15.78 -4.82 21.64
N TRP A 188 -15.38 -4.04 22.64
CA TRP A 188 -14.80 -2.72 22.42
C TRP A 188 -13.44 -2.76 21.76
N LYS A 189 -12.59 -3.68 22.23
CA LYS A 189 -11.29 -3.93 21.61
C LYS A 189 -11.50 -4.38 20.15
N ALA A 190 -12.56 -5.14 19.86
CA ALA A 190 -12.89 -5.57 18.50
C ALA A 190 -13.32 -4.40 17.61
N LYS A 191 -14.12 -3.46 18.11
CA LYS A 191 -14.46 -2.22 17.39
C LYS A 191 -13.22 -1.36 17.11
N ALA A 192 -12.35 -1.23 18.11
CA ALA A 192 -11.07 -0.55 17.93
C ALA A 192 -10.20 -1.24 16.88
N LEU A 193 -10.13 -2.57 16.87
CA LEU A 193 -9.44 -3.35 15.85
C LEU A 193 -9.97 -3.07 14.45
N VAL A 194 -11.28 -3.03 14.23
CA VAL A 194 -11.86 -2.77 12.90
C VAL A 194 -11.56 -1.34 12.45
N SER A 195 -11.60 -0.36 13.35
CA SER A 195 -11.17 1.01 13.07
C SER A 195 -9.67 1.07 12.70
N GLU A 196 -8.82 0.36 13.44
CA GLU A 196 -7.38 0.27 13.19
C GLU A 196 -7.05 -0.43 11.87
N PHE A 197 -7.77 -1.51 11.57
CA PHE A 197 -7.69 -2.22 10.30
C PHE A 197 -8.07 -1.27 9.16
N ARG A 198 -9.16 -0.53 9.27
CA ARG A 198 -9.60 0.46 8.29
C ARG A 198 -8.52 1.52 8.05
N GLU A 199 -7.97 2.12 9.10
CA GLU A 199 -6.93 3.16 8.96
C GLU A 199 -5.62 2.60 8.37
N THR A 200 -5.23 1.39 8.75
CA THR A 200 -4.05 0.71 8.20
C THR A 200 -4.27 0.39 6.72
N VAL A 201 -5.41 -0.20 6.38
CA VAL A 201 -5.77 -0.54 5.00
C VAL A 201 -5.92 0.72 4.16
N LEU A 202 -6.53 1.80 4.65
CA LEU A 202 -6.64 3.07 3.93
C LEU A 202 -5.27 3.76 3.73
N THR A 203 -4.32 3.58 4.65
CA THR A 203 -2.95 4.08 4.47
C THR A 203 -2.20 3.29 3.39
N LEU A 204 -2.43 1.99 3.32
CA LEU A 204 -1.91 1.12 2.25
C LEU A 204 -2.65 1.32 0.93
N ASN A 205 -3.95 1.66 1.00
CA ASN A 205 -4.91 1.76 -0.09
C ASN A 205 -5.51 3.18 -0.19
N ASN A 206 -4.72 4.27 -0.13
CA ASN A 206 -5.22 5.59 -0.57
C ASN A 206 -5.37 5.61 -2.10
N TYR A 207 -6.01 4.58 -2.63
CA TYR A 207 -6.02 4.11 -3.99
C TYR A 207 -7.24 4.71 -4.70
N THR A 208 -6.95 5.70 -5.54
CA THR A 208 -7.86 6.22 -6.57
C THR A 208 -7.52 5.64 -7.95
N GLY A 209 -6.80 4.51 -7.99
CA GLY A 209 -6.23 3.93 -9.22
C GLY A 209 -7.21 3.20 -10.13
N ILE A 210 -6.72 2.79 -11.32
CA ILE A 210 -7.48 2.05 -12.34
C ILE A 210 -7.40 0.55 -12.03
N GLY A 211 -8.43 0.02 -11.39
CA GLY A 211 -8.57 -1.42 -11.10
C GLY A 211 -9.46 -1.65 -9.89
N ALA A 212 -10.16 -2.77 -9.83
CA ALA A 212 -10.93 -3.13 -8.63
C ALA A 212 -9.96 -3.31 -7.45
N PRO A 213 -10.20 -2.69 -6.28
CA PRO A 213 -9.38 -2.90 -5.11
C PRO A 213 -9.44 -4.37 -4.70
N GLY A 214 -8.34 -5.09 -4.88
CA GLY A 214 -8.17 -6.46 -4.42
C GLY A 214 -7.01 -6.53 -3.43
N ILE A 215 -7.13 -7.39 -2.40
CA ILE A 215 -6.11 -7.63 -1.35
C ILE A 215 -4.73 -8.04 -1.92
N LEU A 216 -4.66 -8.39 -3.21
CA LEU A 216 -3.53 -9.06 -3.84
C LEU A 216 -2.88 -8.29 -4.98
N ASP A 217 -3.51 -7.22 -5.45
CA ASP A 217 -2.87 -6.30 -6.39
C ASP A 217 -2.20 -5.19 -5.59
N THR A 218 -1.05 -5.55 -5.00
CA THR A 218 -0.28 -4.65 -4.14
C THR A 218 0.78 -3.90 -4.94
N PRO A 219 1.16 -2.69 -4.51
CA PRO A 219 2.34 -2.00 -5.05
C PRO A 219 3.61 -2.88 -5.06
N ALA A 220 3.75 -3.81 -4.10
CA ALA A 220 4.85 -4.77 -4.06
C ALA A 220 4.81 -5.80 -5.20
N ARG A 221 3.62 -6.32 -5.55
CA ARG A 221 3.45 -7.22 -6.71
C ARG A 221 3.76 -6.47 -8.01
N ARG A 222 3.32 -5.22 -8.13
CA ARG A 222 3.57 -4.36 -9.30
C ARG A 222 5.05 -4.01 -9.44
N LEU A 223 5.72 -3.65 -8.35
CA LEU A 223 7.17 -3.46 -8.31
C LEU A 223 7.92 -4.73 -8.74
N THR A 224 7.50 -5.90 -8.23
CA THR A 224 8.15 -7.16 -8.58
C THR A 224 7.94 -7.51 -10.06
N ALA A 225 6.73 -7.28 -10.58
CA ALA A 225 6.42 -7.43 -11.99
C ALA A 225 7.24 -6.46 -12.85
N GLU A 226 7.33 -5.19 -12.47
CA GLU A 226 8.12 -4.17 -13.13
C GLU A 226 9.62 -4.55 -13.17
N ILE A 227 10.19 -4.97 -12.05
CA ILE A 227 11.59 -5.43 -11.99
C ILE A 227 11.80 -6.62 -12.94
N ASN A 228 10.89 -7.60 -12.93
CA ASN A 228 11.05 -8.85 -13.66
C ASN A 228 10.68 -8.78 -15.15
N GLN A 229 9.78 -7.89 -15.55
CA GLN A 229 9.19 -7.85 -16.89
C GLN A 229 9.64 -6.63 -17.68
N GLU A 230 10.00 -5.54 -17.00
CA GLU A 230 10.34 -4.27 -17.63
C GLU A 230 11.81 -3.93 -17.33
N LEU A 231 12.14 -3.52 -16.11
CA LEU A 231 13.44 -2.91 -15.78
C LEU A 231 14.63 -3.84 -16.04
N VAL A 232 14.64 -5.06 -15.48
CA VAL A 232 15.79 -5.96 -15.60
C VAL A 232 15.94 -6.54 -17.02
N PRO A 233 14.88 -7.06 -17.67
CA PRO A 233 15.00 -7.55 -19.04
C PRO A 233 15.47 -6.48 -20.03
N GLU A 234 14.93 -5.26 -19.93
CA GLU A 234 15.30 -4.15 -20.80
C GLU A 234 16.76 -3.74 -20.60
N LEU A 235 17.19 -3.54 -19.36
CA LEU A 235 18.56 -3.13 -19.05
C LEU A 235 19.58 -4.23 -19.34
N SER A 236 19.32 -5.48 -18.93
CA SER A 236 20.26 -6.59 -19.12
C SER A 236 20.46 -6.89 -20.61
N ALA A 237 19.41 -6.94 -21.42
CA ALA A 237 19.51 -7.22 -22.85
C ALA A 237 20.29 -6.13 -23.61
N ALA A 238 20.06 -4.85 -23.29
CA ALA A 238 20.75 -3.74 -23.93
C ALA A 238 22.22 -3.64 -23.47
N LEU A 239 22.47 -3.74 -22.16
CA LEU A 239 23.82 -3.60 -21.60
C LEU A 239 24.73 -4.77 -21.95
N ASP A 240 24.18 -5.98 -22.09
CA ASP A 240 24.93 -7.16 -22.54
C ASP A 240 25.48 -6.96 -23.97
N ARG A 241 24.62 -6.51 -24.90
CA ARG A 241 25.06 -6.20 -26.26
C ARG A 241 25.97 -4.98 -26.35
N LEU A 242 25.77 -3.98 -25.48
CA LEU A 242 26.73 -2.87 -25.35
C LEU A 242 28.10 -3.38 -24.86
N ALA A 243 28.14 -4.33 -23.92
CA ALA A 243 29.39 -4.91 -23.45
C ALA A 243 30.12 -5.64 -24.57
N TRP A 244 29.42 -6.39 -25.42
CA TRP A 244 29.99 -7.02 -26.61
C TRP A 244 30.59 -5.99 -27.59
N VAL A 245 29.88 -4.88 -27.83
CA VAL A 245 30.38 -3.76 -28.66
C VAL A 245 31.66 -3.16 -28.06
N VAL A 246 31.64 -2.82 -26.78
CA VAL A 246 32.76 -2.16 -26.10
C VAL A 246 33.99 -3.07 -26.03
N GLN A 247 33.79 -4.35 -25.74
CA GLN A 247 34.85 -5.36 -25.72
C GLN A 247 35.61 -5.38 -27.06
N TRP A 248 34.89 -5.45 -28.18
CA TRP A 248 35.52 -5.49 -29.49
C TRP A 248 36.10 -4.14 -29.91
N ALA A 249 35.41 -3.04 -29.63
CA ALA A 249 35.89 -1.69 -29.91
C ALA A 249 37.27 -1.41 -29.28
N MET A 250 37.50 -1.91 -28.07
CA MET A 250 38.78 -1.77 -27.35
C MET A 250 39.92 -2.60 -27.93
N LEU A 251 39.61 -3.67 -28.67
CA LEU A 251 40.61 -4.58 -29.24
C LEU A 251 40.95 -4.24 -30.70
N LEU A 252 40.32 -3.21 -31.28
CA LEU A 252 40.58 -2.83 -32.68
C LEU A 252 41.98 -2.25 -32.85
N PRO A 253 42.72 -2.65 -33.91
CA PRO A 253 44.08 -2.20 -34.15
C PRO A 253 44.19 -0.76 -34.68
N GLY A 254 43.06 -0.10 -34.98
CA GLY A 254 42.99 1.26 -35.54
C GLY A 254 41.79 1.45 -36.48
N PRO A 255 41.68 2.63 -37.13
CA PRO A 255 40.56 2.95 -38.02
C PRO A 255 40.32 1.89 -39.10
N GLY A 256 39.06 1.58 -39.37
CA GLY A 256 38.67 0.53 -40.31
C GLY A 256 37.26 -0.01 -40.07
N ASN A 257 36.84 -0.93 -40.95
CA ASN A 257 35.54 -1.61 -40.85
C ASN A 257 35.76 -3.06 -40.44
N TYR A 258 35.11 -3.48 -39.35
CA TYR A 258 35.27 -4.80 -38.73
C TYR A 258 33.90 -5.46 -38.57
N VAL A 259 33.87 -6.80 -38.71
CA VAL A 259 32.64 -7.60 -38.59
C VAL A 259 32.90 -8.79 -37.68
N PHE A 260 32.01 -9.00 -36.71
CA PHE A 260 32.08 -10.02 -35.67
C PHE A 260 30.79 -10.86 -35.64
N THR A 261 30.93 -12.16 -35.40
CA THR A 261 29.83 -13.17 -35.43
C THR A 261 29.93 -14.18 -34.29
N ASP A 262 30.74 -13.86 -33.29
CA ASP A 262 31.04 -14.64 -32.08
C ASP A 262 29.92 -14.59 -31.02
N TYR A 263 28.87 -13.80 -31.24
CA TYR A 263 27.68 -13.73 -30.40
C TYR A 263 26.40 -14.12 -31.15
N PRO A 264 26.21 -15.41 -31.52
CA PRO A 264 25.04 -15.84 -32.29
C PRO A 264 23.71 -15.54 -31.58
N PRO A 265 22.63 -15.21 -32.32
CA PRO A 265 22.51 -15.15 -33.78
C PRO A 265 22.93 -13.79 -34.38
N TYR A 266 23.62 -12.95 -33.60
CA TYR A 266 23.88 -11.57 -33.99
C TYR A 266 25.18 -11.41 -34.80
N THR A 267 25.18 -10.40 -35.66
CA THR A 267 26.36 -9.91 -36.38
C THR A 267 26.61 -8.45 -35.99
N LEU A 268 27.78 -8.18 -35.44
CA LEU A 268 28.23 -6.83 -35.07
C LEU A 268 29.13 -6.30 -36.17
N GLN A 269 28.82 -5.10 -36.67
CA GLN A 269 29.70 -4.33 -37.53
C GLN A 269 30.16 -3.09 -36.77
N ILE A 270 31.47 -2.85 -36.78
CA ILE A 270 32.10 -1.66 -36.22
C ILE A 270 32.83 -0.89 -37.31
N ASN A 271 32.53 0.40 -37.47
CA ASN A 271 33.29 1.33 -38.29
C ASN A 271 34.04 2.30 -37.38
N TYR A 272 35.35 2.13 -37.27
CA TYR A 272 36.22 2.97 -36.46
C TYR A 272 36.77 4.12 -37.33
N GLY A 273 36.35 5.36 -37.05
CA GLY A 273 36.78 6.55 -37.77
C GLY A 273 38.09 7.16 -37.24
N ASP A 274 38.71 8.00 -38.07
CA ASP A 274 40.00 8.66 -37.79
C ASP A 274 39.97 9.65 -36.61
N THR A 275 38.76 10.02 -36.13
CA THR A 275 38.54 10.97 -35.05
C THR A 275 38.45 10.34 -33.65
N GLY A 276 38.61 9.01 -33.53
CA GLY A 276 38.41 8.31 -32.26
C GLY A 276 36.96 7.84 -32.02
N ALA A 277 36.04 8.23 -32.92
CA ALA A 277 34.64 7.84 -32.86
C ALA A 277 34.42 6.47 -33.53
N ILE A 278 33.54 5.67 -32.94
CA ILE A 278 33.24 4.31 -33.36
C ILE A 278 31.74 4.20 -33.60
N ASP A 279 31.35 4.03 -34.86
CA ASP A 279 29.99 3.71 -35.25
C ASP A 279 29.80 2.19 -35.20
N PHE A 280 28.68 1.71 -34.67
CA PHE A 280 28.37 0.28 -34.68
C PHE A 280 26.94 -0.02 -35.10
N THR A 281 26.74 -1.20 -35.67
CA THR A 281 25.43 -1.79 -35.92
C THR A 281 25.41 -3.26 -35.54
N ILE A 282 24.35 -3.71 -34.87
CA ILE A 282 24.09 -5.12 -34.60
C ILE A 282 22.90 -5.55 -35.44
N SER A 283 23.04 -6.68 -36.12
CA SER A 283 22.01 -7.23 -36.99
C SER A 283 21.75 -8.72 -36.73
N GLN A 284 20.52 -9.15 -36.99
CA GLN A 284 20.10 -10.55 -37.02
C GLN A 284 19.43 -10.80 -38.36
N ASP A 285 19.81 -11.86 -39.08
CA ASP A 285 19.24 -12.19 -40.39
C ASP A 285 19.21 -11.00 -41.38
N SER A 286 20.27 -10.18 -41.37
CA SER A 286 20.42 -8.94 -42.17
C SER A 286 19.49 -7.77 -41.79
N VAL A 287 18.72 -7.89 -40.71
CA VAL A 287 17.93 -6.79 -40.15
C VAL A 287 18.74 -6.10 -39.06
N VAL A 288 18.97 -4.78 -39.18
CA VAL A 288 19.63 -3.99 -38.13
C VAL A 288 18.69 -3.83 -36.94
N LEU A 289 19.11 -4.36 -35.81
CA LEU A 289 18.38 -4.27 -34.54
C LEU A 289 18.88 -3.07 -33.74
N ASP A 290 20.19 -3.00 -33.56
CA ASP A 290 20.84 -1.99 -32.72
C ASP A 290 21.82 -1.14 -33.53
N SER A 291 22.01 0.09 -33.09
CA SER A 291 23.00 0.99 -33.65
C SER A 291 23.43 2.05 -32.65
N GLY A 292 24.62 2.61 -32.84
CA GLY A 292 25.07 3.69 -31.99
C GLY A 292 26.45 4.23 -32.33
N LEU A 293 26.83 5.24 -31.56
CA LEU A 293 28.12 5.90 -31.57
C LEU A 293 28.78 5.69 -30.21
N LEU A 294 30.07 5.38 -30.23
CA LEU A 294 30.92 5.23 -29.05
C LEU A 294 32.15 6.14 -29.21
N THR A 295 32.59 6.77 -28.11
CA THR A 295 33.96 7.27 -27.99
C THR A 295 34.72 6.38 -27.02
N VAL A 296 35.99 6.11 -27.30
CA VAL A 296 36.86 5.35 -26.40
C VAL A 296 37.92 6.31 -25.86
N GLU A 297 37.88 6.55 -24.56
CA GLU A 297 38.81 7.38 -23.80
C GLU A 297 39.58 6.49 -22.81
N GLY A 298 40.90 6.46 -22.93
CA GLY A 298 41.80 5.64 -22.11
C GLY A 298 42.93 5.01 -22.91
N GLU A 299 44.04 4.64 -22.26
CA GLU A 299 45.13 3.94 -22.93
C GLU A 299 44.75 2.47 -23.18
N ALA A 300 44.59 2.10 -24.46
CA ALA A 300 44.74 0.71 -24.87
C ALA A 300 46.19 0.29 -24.60
N ALA A 301 46.44 -0.48 -23.55
CA ALA A 301 47.76 -1.04 -23.35
C ALA A 301 48.05 -2.05 -24.49
N PRO A 302 49.23 -2.01 -25.12
CA PRO A 302 49.62 -3.01 -26.09
C PRO A 302 50.00 -4.29 -25.32
N ILE A 303 49.58 -5.47 -25.82
CA ILE A 303 50.27 -6.80 -25.78
C ILE A 303 49.48 -7.98 -25.15
N PRO A 304 49.62 -9.20 -25.72
CA PRO A 304 49.03 -10.47 -25.26
C PRO A 304 49.31 -10.85 -23.80
N GLY A 305 48.27 -11.33 -23.11
CA GLY A 305 48.32 -11.83 -21.73
C GLY A 305 47.77 -10.87 -20.67
N LEU A 306 46.71 -10.12 -21.01
CA LEU A 306 45.74 -9.40 -20.14
C LEU A 306 46.22 -8.98 -18.73
N SER A 307 46.58 -7.70 -18.59
CA SER A 307 46.58 -6.97 -17.30
C SER A 307 45.78 -5.66 -17.46
N THR A 308 44.57 -5.65 -16.88
CA THR A 308 43.62 -4.52 -16.65
C THR A 308 43.51 -3.43 -17.71
N LEU A 309 42.35 -3.36 -18.37
CA LEU A 309 41.95 -2.28 -19.29
C LEU A 309 40.71 -1.53 -18.73
N PRO A 310 40.84 -0.49 -17.88
CA PRO A 310 39.76 0.46 -17.71
C PRO A 310 39.73 1.39 -18.93
N ALA A 311 38.78 1.17 -19.84
CA ALA A 311 38.44 2.16 -20.86
C ALA A 311 37.06 2.73 -20.54
N GLY A 312 36.95 4.05 -20.68
CA GLY A 312 35.68 4.74 -20.56
C GLY A 312 35.38 5.51 -21.84
N GLY A 313 34.35 6.33 -21.79
CA GLY A 313 34.03 7.25 -22.87
C GLY A 313 32.55 7.54 -22.89
N LEU A 314 32.06 7.98 -24.03
CA LEU A 314 30.66 8.33 -24.25
C LEU A 314 30.00 7.28 -25.13
N VAL A 315 28.74 6.99 -24.82
CA VAL A 315 27.87 6.13 -25.63
C VAL A 315 26.60 6.90 -25.98
N GLN A 316 26.24 6.85 -27.25
CA GLN A 316 24.94 7.27 -27.76
C GLN A 316 24.40 6.16 -28.64
N ALA A 317 23.54 5.30 -28.09
CA ALA A 317 23.12 4.08 -28.75
C ALA A 317 21.62 3.81 -28.60
N SER A 318 21.09 3.00 -29.52
CA SER A 318 19.72 2.51 -29.50
C SER A 318 19.68 1.01 -29.73
N PHE A 319 19.08 0.30 -28.78
CA PHE A 319 18.97 -1.15 -28.75
C PHE A 319 17.51 -1.59 -28.88
N GLN A 320 17.25 -2.63 -29.67
CA GLN A 320 15.96 -3.30 -29.73
C GLN A 320 15.77 -4.16 -28.47
N THR A 321 14.65 -4.00 -27.80
CA THR A 321 14.28 -4.75 -26.60
C THR A 321 12.88 -5.34 -26.78
N PRO A 322 12.39 -6.21 -25.87
CA PRO A 322 11.03 -6.75 -25.96
C PRO A 322 9.95 -5.67 -26.07
N ASN A 323 10.11 -4.54 -25.37
CA ASN A 323 9.08 -3.50 -25.29
C ASN A 323 9.30 -2.30 -26.22
N GLY A 324 10.37 -2.31 -27.02
CA GLY A 324 10.59 -1.30 -28.06
C GLY A 324 12.06 -1.01 -28.34
N ARG A 325 12.39 0.28 -28.50
CA ARG A 325 13.78 0.72 -28.61
C ARG A 325 14.19 1.43 -27.34
N LEU A 326 15.21 0.90 -26.67
CA LEU A 326 15.88 1.53 -25.54
C LEU A 326 17.04 2.38 -26.07
N THR A 327 17.16 3.60 -25.58
CA THR A 327 18.25 4.52 -25.91
C THR A 327 19.15 4.71 -24.70
N ILE A 328 20.46 4.74 -24.91
CA ILE A 328 21.47 5.00 -23.89
C ILE A 328 22.24 6.24 -24.32
N ASN A 329 22.28 7.26 -23.46
CA ASN A 329 23.06 8.47 -23.70
C ASN A 329 23.80 8.88 -22.41
N GLY A 330 25.12 8.71 -22.42
CA GLY A 330 25.96 9.13 -21.30
C GLY A 330 27.34 8.50 -21.32
N GLY A 331 27.98 8.47 -20.15
CA GLY A 331 29.30 7.88 -19.97
C GLY A 331 29.23 6.39 -19.70
N TYR A 332 30.24 5.65 -20.16
CA TYR A 332 30.46 4.27 -19.75
C TYR A 332 31.86 4.06 -19.20
N GLN A 333 32.02 3.00 -18.43
CA GLN A 333 33.30 2.50 -17.97
C GLN A 333 33.28 0.97 -18.05
N PHE A 334 34.20 0.40 -18.82
CA PHE A 334 34.38 -1.03 -18.94
C PHE A 334 35.67 -1.44 -18.24
N THR A 335 35.61 -2.49 -17.43
CA THR A 335 36.75 -2.99 -16.66
C THR A 335 36.84 -4.50 -16.76
N ILE A 336 38.04 -5.00 -17.04
CA ILE A 336 38.41 -6.42 -16.90
C ILE A 336 39.41 -6.50 -15.74
N ALA A 337 39.01 -7.11 -14.64
CA ALA A 337 39.88 -7.28 -13.47
C ALA A 337 40.76 -8.54 -13.59
N LEU A 338 41.77 -8.62 -12.71
CA LEU A 338 42.76 -9.72 -12.70
C LEU A 338 42.15 -11.09 -12.33
N ASP A 339 40.99 -11.09 -11.68
CA ASP A 339 40.22 -12.30 -11.35
C ASP A 339 39.27 -12.72 -12.49
N ALA A 340 39.42 -12.14 -13.68
CA ALA A 340 38.56 -12.30 -14.85
C ALA A 340 37.12 -11.81 -14.66
N SER A 341 36.83 -11.03 -13.60
CA SER A 341 35.55 -10.33 -13.52
C SER A 341 35.49 -9.20 -14.54
N ILE A 342 34.39 -9.14 -15.27
CA ILE A 342 34.13 -8.15 -16.32
C ILE A 342 32.97 -7.29 -15.85
N THR A 343 33.12 -5.96 -15.90
CA THR A 343 32.06 -5.03 -15.52
C THR A 343 31.87 -3.94 -16.57
N LEU A 344 30.62 -3.62 -16.89
CA LEU A 344 30.22 -2.45 -17.66
C LEU A 344 29.38 -1.54 -16.77
N ALA A 345 29.90 -0.36 -16.44
CA ALA A 345 29.16 0.70 -15.77
C ALA A 345 28.70 1.75 -16.78
N VAL A 346 27.45 2.21 -16.67
CA VAL A 346 26.83 3.24 -17.51
C VAL A 346 26.16 4.30 -16.63
N ASN A 347 26.30 5.57 -16.99
CA ASN A 347 25.58 6.70 -16.40
C ASN A 347 24.90 7.55 -17.50
N GLY A 348 24.15 8.58 -17.10
CA GLY A 348 23.40 9.44 -18.02
C GLY A 348 21.91 9.11 -18.06
N ILE A 349 21.32 9.08 -19.25
CA ILE A 349 19.88 8.84 -19.46
C ILE A 349 19.72 7.54 -20.24
N ILE A 350 18.85 6.67 -19.73
CA ILE A 350 18.39 5.48 -20.43
C ILE A 350 16.87 5.60 -20.60
N ALA A 351 16.37 5.49 -21.83
CA ALA A 351 14.93 5.70 -22.09
C ALA A 351 14.39 4.70 -23.12
N ALA A 352 13.25 4.10 -22.82
CA ALA A 352 12.47 3.22 -23.68
C ALA A 352 10.97 3.62 -23.61
N PRO A 353 10.11 3.16 -24.54
CA PRO A 353 8.68 3.47 -24.50
C PRO A 353 8.01 3.01 -23.19
N GLY A 354 7.82 3.94 -22.25
CA GLY A 354 7.20 3.65 -20.95
C GLY A 354 8.18 3.31 -19.81
N LEU A 355 9.48 3.49 -20.02
CA LEU A 355 10.53 3.41 -19.00
C LEU A 355 11.55 4.54 -19.21
N ASP A 356 11.64 5.44 -18.25
CA ASP A 356 12.63 6.53 -18.20
C ASP A 356 13.54 6.33 -16.98
N VAL A 357 14.84 6.19 -17.23
CA VAL A 357 15.87 5.97 -16.21
C VAL A 357 16.83 7.15 -16.22
N ASP A 358 16.82 7.91 -15.13
CA ASP A 358 17.69 9.06 -14.91
C ASP A 358 18.81 8.73 -13.92
N LEU A 359 20.01 8.56 -14.47
CA LEU A 359 21.26 8.31 -13.75
C LEU A 359 22.12 9.58 -13.69
N SER A 360 21.63 10.73 -14.18
CA SER A 360 22.40 11.97 -14.36
C SER A 360 22.32 12.92 -13.16
N ALA A 361 21.27 12.81 -12.34
CA ALA A 361 20.92 13.83 -11.34
C ALA A 361 21.78 13.85 -10.06
N ALA A 362 22.61 12.83 -9.77
CA ALA A 362 23.39 12.77 -8.52
C ALA A 362 24.69 11.94 -8.64
N ALA A 363 25.71 12.32 -7.85
CA ALA A 363 26.97 11.59 -7.79
C ALA A 363 26.77 10.15 -7.27
N GLY A 364 27.36 9.17 -7.96
CA GLY A 364 27.27 7.75 -7.61
C GLY A 364 26.05 7.02 -8.19
N ARG A 365 25.18 7.71 -8.96
CA ARG A 365 24.14 7.05 -9.77
C ARG A 365 24.73 6.40 -11.02
N GLY A 366 24.20 5.26 -11.40
CA GLY A 366 24.65 4.47 -12.53
C GLY A 366 24.06 3.07 -12.54
N VAL A 367 24.24 2.36 -13.65
CA VAL A 367 23.95 0.94 -13.77
C VAL A 367 25.25 0.20 -14.03
N THR A 368 25.53 -0.86 -13.29
CA THR A 368 26.70 -1.72 -13.47
C THR A 368 26.24 -3.13 -13.77
N LEU A 369 26.62 -3.65 -14.94
CA LEU A 369 26.45 -5.03 -15.33
C LEU A 369 27.74 -5.80 -15.03
N TYR A 370 27.62 -6.89 -14.29
CA TYR A 370 28.70 -7.86 -14.07
C TYR A 370 28.52 -9.03 -15.02
N LEU A 371 29.61 -9.40 -15.64
CA LEU A 371 29.69 -10.36 -16.73
C LEU A 371 30.70 -11.45 -16.34
N SER A 372 30.38 -12.69 -16.68
CA SER A 372 31.30 -13.82 -16.56
C SER A 372 31.55 -14.43 -17.93
N PRO A 373 32.80 -14.78 -18.27
CA PRO A 373 33.08 -15.47 -19.53
C PRO A 373 32.42 -16.84 -19.56
N THR A 374 31.96 -17.25 -20.73
CA THR A 374 31.50 -18.63 -20.96
C THR A 374 32.64 -19.63 -20.83
N ALA A 375 32.30 -20.92 -20.69
CA ALA A 375 33.28 -21.99 -20.55
C ALA A 375 34.23 -22.12 -21.77
N ASP A 376 33.75 -21.75 -22.96
CA ASP A 376 34.54 -21.69 -24.19
C ASP A 376 35.24 -20.33 -24.41
N GLN A 377 35.01 -19.37 -23.51
CA GLN A 377 35.57 -18.01 -23.51
C GLN A 377 35.29 -17.21 -24.78
N THR A 378 34.28 -17.61 -25.55
CA THR A 378 33.90 -16.92 -26.80
C THR A 378 32.89 -15.80 -26.54
N SER A 379 32.16 -15.87 -25.43
CA SER A 379 31.16 -14.88 -25.05
C SER A 379 31.18 -14.59 -23.56
N VAL A 380 30.37 -13.61 -23.16
CA VAL A 380 30.18 -13.20 -21.77
C VAL A 380 28.70 -13.33 -21.42
N LEU A 381 28.42 -13.71 -20.17
CA LEU A 381 27.07 -13.88 -19.65
C LEU A 381 26.82 -12.87 -18.51
N PRO A 382 25.70 -12.14 -18.52
CA PRO A 382 25.18 -11.38 -17.39
C PRO A 382 25.01 -12.24 -16.15
N THR A 383 25.61 -11.81 -15.03
CA THR A 383 25.54 -12.52 -13.74
C THR A 383 25.00 -11.67 -12.60
N ARG A 384 25.14 -10.34 -12.68
CA ARG A 384 24.61 -9.42 -11.69
C ARG A 384 24.38 -8.04 -12.31
N LEU A 385 23.30 -7.39 -11.95
CA LEU A 385 22.96 -6.03 -12.33
C LEU A 385 22.81 -5.19 -11.06
N ILE A 386 23.61 -4.13 -10.95
CA ILE A 386 23.47 -3.13 -9.89
C ILE A 386 22.94 -1.86 -10.53
N PHE A 387 21.80 -1.40 -10.07
CA PHE A 387 21.21 -0.12 -10.40
C PHE A 387 21.28 0.80 -9.18
N ASN A 388 21.72 2.04 -9.38
CA ASN A 388 21.60 3.10 -8.39
C ASN A 388 21.10 4.36 -9.08
N GLY A 389 19.87 4.76 -8.83
CA GLY A 389 19.29 5.91 -9.52
C GLY A 389 17.78 6.02 -9.39
N ARG A 390 17.19 6.79 -10.31
CA ARG A 390 15.74 6.94 -10.42
C ARG A 390 15.26 6.28 -11.71
N ALA A 391 14.30 5.38 -11.59
CA ALA A 391 13.63 4.71 -12.70
C ALA A 391 12.12 4.98 -12.62
N GLU A 392 11.55 5.49 -13.69
CA GLU A 392 10.15 5.86 -13.79
C GLU A 392 9.51 5.11 -14.95
N SER A 393 8.52 4.29 -14.67
CA SER A 393 7.71 3.59 -15.66
C SER A 393 6.30 4.18 -15.73
N ARG A 394 5.41 3.56 -16.52
CA ARG A 394 3.98 3.90 -16.48
C ARG A 394 3.31 3.56 -15.15
N THR A 395 3.86 2.59 -14.42
CA THR A 395 3.22 1.96 -13.25
C THR A 395 3.99 2.16 -11.95
N THR A 396 5.28 2.51 -12.01
CA THR A 396 6.13 2.59 -10.82
C THR A 396 7.18 3.68 -10.98
N LEU A 397 7.40 4.46 -9.93
CA LEU A 397 8.59 5.29 -9.75
C LEU A 397 9.44 4.67 -8.66
N MET A 398 10.67 4.28 -8.98
CA MET A 398 11.66 3.77 -8.05
C MET A 398 12.82 4.77 -7.92
N ASP A 399 13.28 5.02 -6.70
CA ASP A 399 14.50 5.77 -6.43
C ASP A 399 15.32 5.03 -5.36
N GLY A 400 16.53 4.64 -5.70
CA GLY A 400 17.44 3.99 -4.76
C GLY A 400 18.39 3.00 -5.42
N TYR A 401 18.85 2.06 -4.60
CA TYR A 401 19.82 1.04 -4.94
C TYR A 401 19.13 -0.32 -5.12
N LEU A 402 19.31 -0.95 -6.28
CA LEU A 402 18.82 -2.27 -6.60
C LEU A 402 19.99 -3.16 -7.04
N ASP A 403 20.14 -4.30 -6.41
CA ASP A 403 21.15 -5.31 -6.70
C ASP A 403 20.47 -6.62 -7.06
N VAL A 404 20.65 -7.07 -8.30
CA VAL A 404 19.97 -8.23 -8.89
C VAL A 404 20.99 -9.25 -9.32
N MET A 405 20.88 -10.48 -8.80
CA MET A 405 21.64 -11.62 -9.33
C MET A 405 20.88 -12.22 -10.51
N LEU A 406 21.57 -12.48 -11.61
CA LEU A 406 21.00 -13.02 -12.84
C LEU A 406 21.44 -14.47 -13.03
N VAL A 407 20.57 -15.26 -13.65
CA VAL A 407 20.90 -16.60 -14.12
C VAL A 407 20.37 -16.80 -15.53
N GLU A 408 21.14 -17.50 -16.35
CA GLU A 408 20.69 -17.94 -17.66
C GLU A 408 19.52 -18.92 -17.50
N ASN A 409 18.46 -18.65 -18.25
CA ASN A 409 17.29 -19.50 -18.38
C ASN A 409 17.12 -19.89 -19.84
N THR A 410 17.22 -21.19 -20.11
CA THR A 410 16.92 -21.74 -21.44
C THR A 410 15.54 -22.39 -21.41
N SER A 411 14.57 -21.74 -22.01
CA SER A 411 13.20 -22.22 -22.14
C SER A 411 12.95 -22.79 -23.53
N THR A 412 12.23 -23.91 -23.61
CA THR A 412 11.91 -24.58 -24.88
C THR A 412 10.46 -25.04 -24.89
N ASP A 413 9.72 -24.71 -25.94
CA ASP A 413 8.39 -25.26 -26.22
C ASP A 413 8.19 -25.43 -27.73
N SER A 414 7.68 -26.60 -28.15
CA SER A 414 7.21 -26.86 -29.52
C SER A 414 8.21 -26.49 -30.65
N GLY A 415 9.51 -26.56 -30.38
CA GLY A 415 10.58 -26.25 -31.33
C GLY A 415 11.10 -24.80 -31.27
N GLU A 416 10.48 -23.93 -30.47
CA GLU A 416 10.99 -22.61 -30.12
C GLU A 416 11.92 -22.72 -28.91
N THR A 417 13.05 -22.01 -28.95
CA THR A 417 13.99 -21.89 -27.83
C THR A 417 14.22 -20.43 -27.53
N GLN A 418 14.06 -20.06 -26.26
CA GLN A 418 14.30 -18.72 -25.75
C GLN A 418 15.38 -18.78 -24.68
N VAL A 419 16.39 -17.92 -24.79
CA VAL A 419 17.40 -17.72 -23.75
C VAL A 419 17.14 -16.35 -23.12
N LEU A 420 16.91 -16.33 -21.81
CA LEU A 420 16.68 -15.12 -21.01
C LEU A 420 17.62 -15.08 -19.82
N TYR A 421 17.94 -13.88 -19.34
CA TYR A 421 18.63 -13.71 -18.07
C TYR A 421 17.61 -13.29 -17.02
N LEU A 422 17.19 -14.27 -16.21
CA LEU A 422 16.15 -14.05 -15.20
C LEU A 422 16.79 -13.70 -13.85
N PRO A 423 16.13 -12.84 -13.06
CA PRO A 423 16.50 -12.64 -11.66
C PRO A 423 16.46 -13.96 -10.87
N SER A 424 17.56 -14.30 -10.21
CA SER A 424 17.63 -15.37 -9.21
C SER A 424 17.50 -14.83 -7.79
N SER A 425 17.90 -13.57 -7.57
CA SER A 425 17.62 -12.83 -6.34
C SER A 425 17.71 -11.33 -6.59
N PHE A 426 17.10 -10.54 -5.70
CA PHE A 426 17.23 -9.10 -5.70
C PHE A 426 17.30 -8.53 -4.27
N ASN A 427 17.96 -7.39 -4.12
CA ASN A 427 17.93 -6.54 -2.94
C ASN A 427 17.70 -5.09 -3.39
N LEU A 428 16.60 -4.51 -2.97
CA LEU A 428 16.26 -3.10 -3.15
C LEU A 428 16.42 -2.37 -1.82
N ASN A 429 17.07 -1.22 -1.84
CA ASN A 429 17.09 -0.26 -0.75
C ASN A 429 16.78 1.13 -1.32
N GLY A 430 15.64 1.68 -0.94
CA GLY A 430 15.21 2.97 -1.46
C GLY A 430 13.73 3.20 -1.25
N SER A 431 13.15 3.98 -2.15
CA SER A 431 11.72 4.24 -2.20
C SER A 431 11.11 3.78 -3.52
N PHE A 432 9.84 3.37 -3.46
CA PHE A 432 9.02 3.20 -4.63
C PHE A 432 7.62 3.78 -4.43
N THR A 433 7.06 4.30 -5.51
CA THR A 433 5.74 4.93 -5.57
C THR A 433 5.01 4.32 -6.75
N GLU A 434 3.77 3.87 -6.55
CA GLU A 434 2.95 3.41 -7.67
C GLU A 434 2.50 4.62 -8.52
N LEU A 435 2.49 4.42 -9.83
CA LEU A 435 2.02 5.37 -10.82
C LEU A 435 0.81 4.81 -11.56
N ASN A 436 -0.09 5.71 -11.92
CA ASN A 436 -1.21 5.45 -12.80
C ASN A 436 -1.07 6.27 -14.07
N GLY A 437 -0.53 5.67 -15.13
CA GLY A 437 -0.24 6.38 -16.38
C GLY A 437 0.77 7.51 -16.18
N GLY A 438 1.79 7.29 -15.33
CA GLY A 438 2.81 8.28 -15.00
C GLY A 438 2.44 9.27 -13.89
N ARG A 439 1.25 9.18 -13.28
CA ARG A 439 0.85 10.03 -12.14
C ARG A 439 0.90 9.27 -10.83
N SER A 440 1.53 9.84 -9.80
CA SER A 440 1.57 9.26 -8.45
C SER A 440 0.18 8.91 -7.92
N THR A 441 0.04 7.72 -7.36
CA THR A 441 -1.16 7.30 -6.62
C THR A 441 -1.16 7.79 -5.16
N GLY A 442 -0.14 8.56 -4.75
CA GLY A 442 -0.07 9.24 -3.45
C GLY A 442 0.55 8.42 -2.31
N THR A 443 0.83 7.12 -2.52
CA THR A 443 1.45 6.26 -1.51
C THR A 443 2.93 6.00 -1.84
N VAL A 444 3.81 6.27 -0.89
CA VAL A 444 5.26 6.07 -1.00
C VAL A 444 5.70 4.97 -0.02
N PHE A 445 6.38 3.97 -0.55
CA PHE A 445 7.02 2.91 0.21
C PHE A 445 8.50 3.23 0.31
N THR A 446 9.08 3.23 1.51
CA THR A 446 10.51 3.49 1.73
C THR A 446 11.08 2.41 2.62
N GLY A 447 12.14 1.73 2.18
CA GLY A 447 12.79 0.69 2.99
C GLY A 447 13.58 -0.28 2.15
N THR A 448 13.67 -1.51 2.66
CA THR A 448 14.40 -2.60 2.01
C THR A 448 13.45 -3.67 1.51
N SER A 449 13.56 -4.07 0.25
CA SER A 449 12.94 -5.27 -0.28
C SER A 449 14.00 -6.28 -0.66
N ALA A 450 13.75 -7.56 -0.43
CA ALA A 450 14.66 -8.61 -0.87
C ALA A 450 13.85 -9.80 -1.35
N GLY A 451 14.31 -10.50 -2.39
CA GLY A 451 13.65 -11.72 -2.81
C GLY A 451 14.55 -12.66 -3.60
N THR A 452 14.07 -13.89 -3.74
CA THR A 452 14.77 -14.99 -4.41
C THR A 452 13.82 -15.79 -5.27
N TRP A 453 14.31 -16.25 -6.43
CA TRP A 453 13.65 -17.22 -7.30
C TRP A 453 14.50 -18.48 -7.37
N SER A 454 14.20 -19.48 -6.55
CA SER A 454 15.09 -20.62 -6.35
C SER A 454 15.17 -21.57 -7.55
N ASN A 455 14.18 -21.51 -8.44
CA ASN A 455 14.15 -22.29 -9.68
C ASN A 455 14.23 -21.42 -10.94
N ALA A 456 14.73 -20.18 -10.85
CA ALA A 456 14.82 -19.28 -12.00
C ALA A 456 15.47 -19.90 -13.25
N ALA A 457 16.54 -20.70 -13.09
CA ALA A 457 17.22 -21.38 -14.20
C ALA A 457 16.41 -22.54 -14.83
N ALA A 458 15.50 -23.15 -14.05
CA ALA A 458 14.75 -24.34 -14.46
C ALA A 458 13.28 -24.04 -14.82
N PHE A 459 12.77 -22.86 -14.48
CA PHE A 459 11.42 -22.42 -14.78
C PHE A 459 11.28 -22.17 -16.29
N ASN A 460 10.34 -22.84 -16.97
CA ASN A 460 10.16 -22.66 -18.40
C ASN A 460 9.16 -21.52 -18.66
N THR A 461 9.64 -20.39 -19.16
CA THR A 461 8.85 -19.17 -19.43
C THR A 461 7.91 -19.31 -20.62
N LEU A 462 8.14 -20.29 -21.50
CA LEU A 462 7.30 -20.55 -22.68
C LEU A 462 6.09 -21.44 -22.35
N LEU A 463 6.16 -22.20 -21.26
CA LEU A 463 5.08 -23.09 -20.84
C LEU A 463 4.12 -22.38 -19.87
N PRO A 464 2.80 -22.66 -19.94
CA PRO A 464 1.85 -22.18 -18.95
C PRO A 464 2.24 -22.60 -17.53
N VAL A 465 1.86 -21.78 -16.56
CA VAL A 465 2.02 -22.12 -15.14
C VAL A 465 1.20 -23.38 -14.82
N SER A 466 1.83 -24.36 -14.16
CA SER A 466 1.22 -25.65 -13.83
C SER A 466 1.83 -26.25 -12.55
N ALA A 467 1.31 -27.40 -12.12
CA ALA A 467 1.83 -28.14 -10.96
C ALA A 467 3.32 -28.50 -11.06
N THR A 468 3.87 -28.55 -12.27
CA THR A 468 5.28 -28.92 -12.54
C THR A 468 6.11 -27.78 -13.12
N ASN A 469 5.49 -26.66 -13.50
CA ASN A 469 6.16 -25.49 -14.06
C ASN A 469 5.58 -24.22 -13.42
N TYR A 470 6.15 -23.78 -12.30
CA TYR A 470 5.74 -22.56 -11.61
C TYR A 470 6.98 -21.88 -10.99
N PRO A 471 6.96 -20.55 -10.82
CA PRO A 471 8.06 -19.86 -10.17
C PRO A 471 8.05 -20.16 -8.66
N ILE A 472 9.19 -20.58 -8.11
CA ILE A 472 9.38 -20.71 -6.67
C ILE A 472 10.03 -19.42 -6.18
N PHE A 473 9.22 -18.51 -5.63
CA PHE A 473 9.68 -17.22 -5.15
C PHE A 473 9.48 -17.05 -3.65
N ASP A 474 10.34 -16.24 -3.03
CA ASP A 474 10.21 -15.77 -1.65
C ASP A 474 10.70 -14.32 -1.62
N ALA A 475 9.83 -13.40 -1.25
CA ALA A 475 10.12 -11.97 -1.25
C ALA A 475 9.65 -11.33 0.05
N THR A 476 10.41 -10.35 0.51
CA THR A 476 10.16 -9.57 1.72
C THR A 476 10.24 -8.09 1.43
N PHE A 477 9.48 -7.30 2.17
CA PHE A 477 9.60 -5.86 2.30
C PHE A 477 9.67 -5.52 3.79
N ASN A 478 10.57 -4.62 4.15
CA ASN A 478 10.70 -4.08 5.50
C ASN A 478 10.95 -2.58 5.40
N GLY A 479 9.98 -1.77 5.83
CA GLY A 479 10.05 -0.34 5.63
C GLY A 479 8.88 0.43 6.19
N GLN A 480 8.72 1.65 5.68
CA GLN A 480 7.64 2.57 5.98
C GLN A 480 6.77 2.78 4.76
N VAL A 481 5.48 2.94 5.00
CA VAL A 481 4.48 3.33 4.01
C VAL A 481 3.87 4.64 4.47
N ALA A 482 3.95 5.65 3.62
CA ALA A 482 3.39 6.97 3.85
C ALA A 482 2.41 7.31 2.74
N ALA A 483 1.26 7.86 3.11
CA ALA A 483 0.29 8.44 2.18
C ALA A 483 0.00 9.88 2.62
N GLU A 484 -0.40 10.72 1.68
CA GLU A 484 -0.82 12.10 1.96
C GLU A 484 -1.95 12.10 3.02
N ASP A 485 -1.82 12.96 4.03
CA ASP A 485 -2.76 13.12 5.14
C ASP A 485 -3.04 11.85 5.98
N ARG A 486 -2.16 10.85 5.95
CA ARG A 486 -2.28 9.61 6.76
C ARG A 486 -1.06 9.37 7.65
N PRO A 487 -1.22 8.72 8.81
CA PRO A 487 -0.09 8.36 9.66
C PRO A 487 0.82 7.35 8.95
N THR A 488 2.14 7.54 9.03
CA THR A 488 3.11 6.59 8.49
C THR A 488 2.98 5.23 9.20
N VAL A 489 2.92 4.16 8.40
CA VAL A 489 2.87 2.78 8.87
C VAL A 489 4.23 2.13 8.64
N THR A 490 4.82 1.53 9.68
CA THR A 490 5.94 0.61 9.51
C THR A 490 5.38 -0.76 9.12
N ALA A 491 5.87 -1.35 8.03
CA ALA A 491 5.38 -2.60 7.49
C ALA A 491 6.53 -3.60 7.29
N PHE A 492 6.31 -4.84 7.72
CA PHE A 492 7.03 -6.00 7.24
C PHE A 492 6.06 -6.88 6.47
N LEU A 493 6.36 -7.15 5.21
CA LEU A 493 5.56 -8.00 4.34
C LEU A 493 6.44 -9.13 3.83
N ARG A 494 5.89 -10.33 3.73
CA ARG A 494 6.52 -11.45 3.05
C ARG A 494 5.51 -12.16 2.17
N ALA A 495 5.91 -12.56 0.98
CA ALA A 495 5.13 -13.40 0.08
C ALA A 495 6.03 -14.52 -0.45
N ARG A 496 5.54 -15.76 -0.43
CA ARG A 496 6.28 -16.93 -0.91
C ARG A 496 5.38 -17.92 -1.63
N GLU A 497 5.84 -18.40 -2.78
CA GLU A 497 5.19 -19.44 -3.56
C GLU A 497 6.03 -20.71 -3.48
N THR A 498 5.66 -21.61 -2.56
CA THR A 498 6.38 -22.88 -2.34
C THR A 498 5.70 -24.07 -3.01
N ALA A 499 4.47 -23.88 -3.49
CA ALA A 499 3.68 -24.87 -4.20
C ALA A 499 2.90 -24.17 -5.30
N ALA A 500 2.68 -24.87 -6.42
CA ALA A 500 1.88 -24.34 -7.51
C ALA A 500 0.52 -23.85 -7.02
N SER A 501 0.04 -22.75 -7.57
CA SER A 501 -1.26 -22.17 -7.23
C SER A 501 -1.34 -21.56 -5.84
N LEU A 502 -0.30 -21.59 -4.99
CA LEU A 502 -0.41 -21.23 -3.58
C LEU A 502 0.67 -20.22 -3.13
N ILE A 503 0.23 -18.99 -2.89
CA ILE A 503 1.03 -17.95 -2.25
C ILE A 503 0.75 -17.96 -0.75
N ARG A 504 1.78 -18.04 0.07
CA ARG A 504 1.73 -17.76 1.51
C ARG A 504 2.20 -16.34 1.76
N PHE A 505 1.54 -15.63 2.66
CA PHE A 505 1.97 -14.29 3.05
C PHE A 505 2.08 -14.15 4.56
N ASP A 506 3.01 -13.30 4.99
CA ASP A 506 3.13 -12.80 6.36
C ASP A 506 3.06 -11.27 6.31
N ALA A 507 2.33 -10.64 7.21
CA ALA A 507 2.13 -9.19 7.22
C ALA A 507 2.15 -8.65 8.65
N ASN A 508 3.04 -7.71 8.93
CA ASN A 508 3.12 -7.00 10.20
C ASN A 508 3.09 -5.51 9.94
N TYR A 509 2.11 -4.83 10.50
CA TYR A 509 1.94 -3.40 10.44
C TYR A 509 2.05 -2.81 11.84
N ARG A 510 2.69 -1.66 11.94
CA ARG A 510 2.85 -0.92 13.18
C ARG A 510 2.71 0.56 12.90
N ARG A 511 1.89 1.25 13.68
CA ARG A 511 1.77 2.71 13.63
C ARG A 511 1.83 3.31 15.02
N ARG A 512 2.24 4.56 15.10
CA ARG A 512 2.11 5.37 16.31
C ARG A 512 1.01 6.39 16.09
N ASN A 513 -0.02 6.33 16.95
CA ASN A 513 -1.12 7.28 16.93
C ASN A 513 -0.67 8.66 17.42
N THR A 514 -1.51 9.67 17.18
CA THR A 514 -1.29 11.05 17.63
C THR A 514 -1.21 11.17 19.16
N ASP A 515 -1.82 10.24 19.89
CA ASP A 515 -1.74 10.13 21.35
C ASP A 515 -0.46 9.42 21.86
N GLY A 516 0.42 9.00 20.95
CA GLY A 516 1.68 8.33 21.24
C GLY A 516 1.57 6.81 21.45
N ARG A 517 0.36 6.23 21.42
CA ARG A 517 0.18 4.77 21.52
C ARG A 517 0.65 4.08 20.26
N GLU A 518 1.22 2.90 20.45
CA GLU A 518 1.61 2.03 19.35
C GLU A 518 0.50 1.00 19.12
N VAL A 519 0.06 0.91 17.87
CA VAL A 519 -0.93 -0.06 17.40
C VAL A 519 -0.23 -1.00 16.43
N PHE A 520 -0.52 -2.29 16.52
CA PHE A 520 0.00 -3.25 15.55
C PHE A 520 -1.07 -4.20 15.05
N LEU A 521 -0.86 -4.67 13.81
CA LEU A 521 -1.63 -5.74 13.20
C LEU A 521 -0.63 -6.72 12.60
N SER A 522 -0.65 -7.98 13.06
CA SER A 522 0.32 -9.01 12.68
C SER A 522 -0.44 -10.25 12.25
N GLY A 523 -0.16 -10.79 11.07
CA GLY A 523 -0.88 -11.94 10.58
C GLY A 523 -0.18 -12.70 9.48
N SER A 524 -0.80 -13.79 9.07
CA SER A 524 -0.35 -14.61 7.96
C SER A 524 -1.53 -15.25 7.26
N GLY A 525 -1.31 -15.75 6.05
CA GLY A 525 -2.37 -16.38 5.29
C GLY A 525 -1.91 -17.02 4.00
N THR A 526 -2.89 -17.42 3.21
CA THR A 526 -2.71 -18.05 1.91
C THR A 526 -3.64 -17.45 0.88
N LEU A 527 -3.14 -17.25 -0.34
CA LEU A 527 -3.93 -17.12 -1.54
C LEU A 527 -3.73 -18.39 -2.38
N ASN A 528 -4.82 -19.03 -2.76
CA ASN A 528 -4.81 -19.98 -3.86
C ASN A 528 -5.35 -19.29 -5.13
N TYR A 529 -4.53 -19.10 -6.17
CA TYR A 529 -4.96 -18.39 -7.39
C TYR A 529 -5.77 -19.25 -8.38
N GLU A 530 -5.76 -20.58 -8.22
CA GLU A 530 -6.58 -21.50 -9.01
C GLU A 530 -8.01 -21.56 -8.46
N THR A 531 -8.18 -21.73 -7.15
CA THR A 531 -9.49 -21.64 -6.50
C THR A 531 -9.93 -20.20 -6.27
N ARG A 532 -9.00 -19.25 -6.40
CA ARG A 532 -9.13 -17.83 -6.03
C ARG A 532 -9.65 -17.60 -4.60
N ILE A 533 -9.19 -18.42 -3.66
CA ILE A 533 -9.55 -18.31 -2.24
C ILE A 533 -8.40 -17.67 -1.48
N LEU A 534 -8.70 -16.62 -0.71
CA LEU A 534 -7.79 -16.00 0.25
C LEU A 534 -8.23 -16.33 1.67
N LEU A 535 -7.31 -16.87 2.45
CA LEU A 535 -7.46 -17.12 3.88
C LEU A 535 -6.41 -16.31 4.63
N GLY A 536 -6.78 -15.67 5.72
CA GLY A 536 -5.84 -14.92 6.56
C GLY A 536 -6.28 -14.85 8.00
N THR A 537 -5.30 -14.84 8.90
CA THR A 537 -5.50 -14.66 10.34
C THR A 537 -4.59 -13.54 10.81
N PHE A 538 -5.16 -12.57 11.53
CA PHE A 538 -4.47 -11.37 12.00
C PHE A 538 -4.73 -11.14 13.48
N THR A 539 -3.70 -10.70 14.21
CA THR A 539 -3.74 -10.41 15.63
C THR A 539 -3.32 -8.97 15.89
N ASN A 540 -3.94 -8.31 16.88
CA ASN A 540 -3.59 -6.94 17.27
C ASN A 540 -2.91 -6.85 18.65
N GLN A 541 -2.62 -5.63 19.10
CA GLN A 541 -2.02 -5.34 20.42
C GLN A 541 -2.81 -5.85 21.62
N ASP A 542 -4.11 -6.05 21.45
CA ASP A 542 -5.00 -6.54 22.50
C ASP A 542 -5.16 -8.07 22.49
N GLY A 543 -4.44 -8.75 21.59
CA GLY A 543 -4.50 -10.21 21.43
C GLY A 543 -5.78 -10.70 20.76
N LEU A 544 -6.56 -9.81 20.15
CA LEU A 544 -7.73 -10.19 19.35
C LEU A 544 -7.29 -10.81 18.04
N GLU A 545 -8.01 -11.83 17.60
CA GLU A 545 -7.73 -12.55 16.35
C GLU A 545 -8.86 -12.32 15.35
N ALA A 546 -8.53 -11.82 14.16
CA ALA A 546 -9.44 -11.69 13.04
C ALA A 546 -9.12 -12.74 11.97
N GLU A 547 -10.09 -13.59 11.67
CA GLU A 547 -10.02 -14.56 10.59
C GLU A 547 -10.80 -14.05 9.37
N ILE A 548 -10.20 -14.15 8.20
CA ILE A 548 -10.77 -13.70 6.93
C ILE A 548 -10.71 -14.85 5.92
N ASN A 549 -11.84 -15.12 5.28
CA ASN A 549 -12.00 -16.03 4.16
C ASN A 549 -12.73 -15.29 3.03
N LEU A 550 -12.01 -15.03 1.95
CA LEU A 550 -12.50 -14.36 0.77
C LEU A 550 -12.43 -15.32 -0.41
N ASP A 551 -13.59 -15.63 -0.99
CA ASP A 551 -13.69 -16.27 -2.29
C ASP A 551 -13.72 -15.14 -3.35
N LEU A 552 -12.83 -15.18 -4.34
CA LEU A 552 -12.80 -14.20 -5.42
C LEU A 552 -13.53 -14.71 -6.68
N THR A 553 -14.07 -15.94 -6.66
CA THR A 553 -14.92 -16.48 -7.73
C THR A 553 -16.39 -16.16 -7.51
N GLN A 554 -16.77 -15.86 -6.27
CA GLN A 554 -18.12 -15.49 -5.84
C GLN A 554 -18.01 -14.26 -4.94
N PRO A 555 -19.04 -13.42 -4.82
CA PRO A 555 -19.06 -12.36 -3.81
C PRO A 555 -19.31 -12.98 -2.43
N LEU A 556 -18.31 -13.71 -1.90
CA LEU A 556 -18.39 -14.35 -0.61
C LEU A 556 -17.19 -13.92 0.23
N LEU A 557 -17.52 -13.16 1.29
CA LEU A 557 -16.64 -12.88 2.40
C LEU A 557 -17.23 -13.57 3.62
N ALA A 558 -16.42 -14.32 4.34
CA ALA A 558 -16.74 -14.90 5.63
C ALA A 558 -15.55 -14.71 6.57
N GLY A 559 -15.81 -14.62 7.87
CA GLY A 559 -14.74 -14.45 8.85
C GLY A 559 -15.29 -14.23 10.24
N SER A 560 -14.39 -14.07 11.19
CA SER A 560 -14.74 -13.80 12.58
C SER A 560 -13.70 -12.92 13.26
N ILE A 561 -14.10 -12.26 14.34
CA ILE A 561 -13.17 -11.66 15.30
C ILE A 561 -13.36 -12.39 16.62
N ASN A 562 -12.28 -12.89 17.19
CA ASN A 562 -12.24 -13.66 18.43
C ASN A 562 -11.38 -12.95 19.48
N ALA A 563 -11.76 -13.09 20.75
CA ALA A 563 -10.96 -12.68 21.89
C ALA A 563 -9.68 -13.52 21.98
N ALA A 564 -8.70 -13.08 22.77
CA ALA A 564 -7.49 -13.85 23.05
C ALA A 564 -7.78 -15.25 23.65
N GLY A 565 -8.94 -15.42 24.30
CA GLY A 565 -9.42 -16.70 24.82
C GLY A 565 -10.17 -17.59 23.79
N GLY A 566 -10.29 -17.14 22.54
CA GLY A 566 -11.01 -17.83 21.46
C GLY A 566 -12.53 -17.61 21.44
N GLU A 567 -13.07 -16.79 22.34
CA GLU A 567 -14.50 -16.42 22.31
C GLU A 567 -14.79 -15.53 21.10
N LYS A 568 -15.81 -15.89 20.31
CA LYS A 568 -16.21 -15.09 19.16
C LYS A 568 -16.84 -13.77 19.61
N LEU A 569 -16.41 -12.67 19.02
CA LEU A 569 -16.85 -11.30 19.31
C LEU A 569 -17.61 -10.66 18.15
N ALA A 570 -17.30 -11.07 16.91
CA ALA A 570 -17.97 -10.57 15.71
C ALA A 570 -17.90 -11.59 14.57
N ASP A 571 -18.85 -11.46 13.64
CA ASP A 571 -18.86 -12.13 12.33
C ASP A 571 -18.47 -11.13 11.24
N ILE A 572 -17.65 -11.55 10.29
CA ILE A 572 -17.27 -10.77 9.09
C ILE A 572 -18.02 -11.36 7.90
N SER A 573 -18.75 -10.53 7.15
CA SER A 573 -19.54 -10.98 6.00
C SER A 573 -19.75 -9.89 4.95
N LEU A 574 -20.38 -10.23 3.82
CA LEU A 574 -20.91 -9.22 2.89
C LEU A 574 -22.37 -8.89 3.21
N VAL A 575 -22.66 -7.61 3.43
CA VAL A 575 -24.03 -7.07 3.50
C VAL A 575 -24.25 -6.21 2.27
N GLY A 576 -25.06 -6.68 1.32
CA GLY A 576 -25.29 -5.94 0.06
C GLY A 576 -24.01 -5.70 -0.76
N ALA A 577 -23.10 -6.67 -0.80
CA ALA A 577 -21.76 -6.59 -1.39
C ALA A 577 -20.75 -5.66 -0.69
N ILE A 578 -21.06 -5.17 0.51
CA ILE A 578 -20.16 -4.37 1.33
C ILE A 578 -19.55 -5.25 2.44
N PRO A 579 -18.21 -5.38 2.51
CA PRO A 579 -17.53 -6.01 3.64
C PRO A 579 -17.94 -5.37 4.96
N THR A 580 -18.59 -6.13 5.83
CA THR A 580 -19.22 -5.65 7.07
C THR A 580 -18.83 -6.55 8.24
N VAL A 581 -18.55 -5.95 9.38
CA VAL A 581 -18.38 -6.64 10.66
C VAL A 581 -19.67 -6.48 11.44
N THR A 582 -20.24 -7.59 11.91
CA THR A 582 -21.41 -7.63 12.80
C THR A 582 -20.97 -8.21 14.14
N TYR A 583 -20.99 -7.38 15.17
CA TYR A 583 -20.55 -7.74 16.51
C TYR A 583 -21.64 -8.54 17.26
N LEU A 584 -21.25 -9.24 18.33
CA LEU A 584 -22.20 -9.93 19.20
C LEU A 584 -23.20 -8.97 19.86
N ASP A 585 -22.80 -7.72 20.06
CA ASP A 585 -23.70 -6.66 20.46
C ASP A 585 -24.52 -6.10 19.29
N GLY A 586 -24.71 -6.86 18.21
CA GLY A 586 -25.52 -6.53 17.03
C GLY A 586 -25.16 -5.24 16.29
N TYR A 587 -24.17 -4.47 16.75
CA TYR A 587 -23.58 -3.39 16.00
C TYR A 587 -23.04 -3.93 14.69
N SER A 588 -23.19 -3.17 13.61
CA SER A 588 -22.60 -3.54 12.33
C SER A 588 -21.97 -2.32 11.69
N GLU A 589 -20.75 -2.47 11.21
CA GLU A 589 -20.02 -1.41 10.51
C GLU A 589 -19.28 -1.95 9.29
N PRO A 590 -19.14 -1.15 8.23
CA PRO A 590 -18.36 -1.54 7.07
C PRO A 590 -16.86 -1.56 7.40
N ILE A 591 -16.12 -2.54 6.89
CA ILE A 591 -14.66 -2.58 7.05
C ILE A 591 -14.01 -1.42 6.28
N LEU A 592 -14.54 -1.10 5.10
CA LEU A 592 -14.07 -0.03 4.22
C LEU A 592 -15.19 0.98 3.95
N PRO A 593 -14.93 2.29 4.01
CA PRO A 593 -15.92 3.30 3.68
C PRO A 593 -16.17 3.31 2.16
N GLY A 594 -17.42 3.08 1.73
CA GLY A 594 -17.95 3.54 0.44
C GLY A 594 -17.47 2.87 -0.85
N LEU A 595 -16.54 1.92 -0.84
CA LEU A 595 -16.17 1.18 -2.05
C LEU A 595 -17.11 -0.01 -2.22
N GLY A 596 -18.21 0.18 -2.96
CA GLY A 596 -18.93 -0.95 -3.54
C GLY A 596 -17.92 -1.77 -4.34
N ILE A 597 -17.71 -3.04 -3.98
CA ILE A 597 -16.87 -3.96 -4.74
C ILE A 597 -17.49 -4.03 -6.15
N PRO A 598 -16.81 -3.55 -7.21
CA PRO A 598 -17.26 -3.83 -8.55
C PRO A 598 -17.00 -5.32 -8.75
N ILE A 599 -18.06 -6.11 -8.75
CA ILE A 599 -18.00 -7.49 -9.25
C ILE A 599 -17.83 -7.37 -10.76
N GLN A 600 -16.60 -7.52 -11.25
CA GLN A 600 -16.31 -7.87 -12.64
C GLN A 600 -15.25 -8.96 -12.71
#